data_AF-A0A3C2D3L7-F1
#
_entry.id   AF-A0A3C2D3L7-F1
#
_cell.length_a   1.000
_cell.length_b   1.000
_cell.length_c   1.000
_cell.angle_alpha   90.00
_cell.angle_beta   90.00
_cell.angle_gamma   90.00
#
_symmetry.space_group_name_H-M   'P 1'
#
loop_
_entity.id
_entity.type
_entity.pdbx_description
1 polymer ?
#
loop_
_entity_poly.entity_id
_entity_poly.type
_entity_poly.pdbx_seq_one_letter_code
_entity_poly.pdbx_strand_id
1 'polypeptide(L)'
;MKLTLEKTTAKKLYPESPEWFRKVLTETFGDDCFKKKTFEDIKTFEDACEELEIYPEDVFNANDCSDEVAYKKLKVIAKAINQNWTPDWDNANQQKWWPYFKLSSGFGFSYSCYYYVVTFTSVGSRLCFESEAKCTYAAKQFLDIYEQFITIKK
;
A
#
# COMPACT_ATOMS: atom_id res chain seq x y z
N MET A 1 -22.66 -13.81 30.53
CA MET A 1 -21.65 -12.87 29.98
C MET A 1 -20.73 -13.70 29.08
N LYS A 2 -20.76 -13.51 27.75
CA LYS A 2 -19.80 -14.16 26.84
C LYS A 2 -18.66 -13.16 26.64
N LEU A 3 -17.44 -13.52 27.05
CA LEU A 3 -16.25 -12.77 26.68
C LEU A 3 -15.97 -13.04 25.21
N THR A 4 -16.15 -12.03 24.36
CA THR A 4 -15.79 -12.09 22.95
C THR A 4 -14.42 -11.47 22.81
N LEU A 5 -13.41 -12.28 22.47
CA LEU A 5 -12.05 -11.79 22.20
C LEU A 5 -11.96 -11.37 20.72
N GLU A 6 -11.48 -10.15 20.46
CA GLU A 6 -11.25 -9.68 19.09
C GLU A 6 -9.95 -10.24 18.50
N LYS A 7 -9.93 -10.46 17.17
CA LYS A 7 -8.76 -10.96 16.42
C LYS A 7 -7.53 -10.08 16.61
N THR A 8 -7.69 -8.77 16.64
CA THR A 8 -6.63 -7.78 16.86
C THR A 8 -5.96 -7.99 18.23
N THR A 9 -6.77 -8.16 19.27
CA THR A 9 -6.29 -8.45 20.62
C THR A 9 -5.61 -9.82 20.69
N ALA A 10 -6.17 -10.83 20.03
CA ALA A 10 -5.57 -12.16 19.94
C ALA A 10 -4.18 -12.13 19.27
N LYS A 11 -4.01 -11.40 18.16
CA LYS A 11 -2.71 -11.25 17.47
C LYS A 11 -1.65 -10.58 18.35
N LYS A 12 -2.04 -9.58 19.15
CA LYS A 12 -1.13 -8.88 20.09
C LYS A 12 -0.69 -9.79 21.25
N LEU A 13 -1.59 -10.61 21.77
CA LEU A 13 -1.30 -11.50 22.90
C LEU A 13 -0.50 -12.74 22.49
N TYR A 14 -0.67 -13.23 21.26
CA TYR A 14 -0.09 -14.50 20.81
C TYR A 14 1.44 -14.63 21.02
N PRO A 15 2.28 -13.62 20.71
CA PRO A 15 3.73 -13.68 20.94
C PRO A 15 4.11 -13.79 22.41
N GLU A 16 3.33 -13.22 23.33
CA GLU A 16 3.61 -13.21 24.77
C GLU A 16 2.89 -14.34 25.53
N SER A 17 2.01 -15.07 24.84
CA SER A 17 1.16 -16.10 25.44
C SER A 17 1.88 -17.42 25.71
N PRO A 18 1.55 -18.13 26.81
CA PRO A 18 2.05 -19.48 27.07
C PRO A 18 1.50 -20.49 26.04
N GLU A 19 2.20 -21.62 25.88
CA GLU A 19 1.92 -22.62 24.83
C GLU A 19 0.48 -23.14 24.84
N TRP A 20 -0.08 -23.43 26.01
CA TRP A 20 -1.47 -23.88 26.14
C TRP A 20 -2.47 -22.83 25.63
N PHE A 21 -2.20 -21.54 25.85
CA PHE A 21 -3.08 -20.46 25.44
C PHE A 21 -2.92 -20.15 23.95
N ARG A 22 -1.69 -20.24 23.42
CA ARG A 22 -1.45 -20.18 21.96
C ARG A 22 -2.23 -21.27 21.22
N LYS A 23 -2.29 -22.50 21.76
CA LYS A 23 -3.09 -23.59 21.19
C LYS A 23 -4.59 -23.27 21.18
N VAL A 24 -5.12 -22.69 22.26
CA VAL A 24 -6.52 -22.24 22.30
C VAL A 24 -6.76 -21.11 21.28
N LEU A 25 -5.83 -20.17 21.15
CA LEU A 25 -5.93 -19.08 20.18
C LEU A 25 -5.91 -19.59 18.73
N THR A 26 -5.05 -20.57 18.40
CA THR A 26 -4.99 -21.16 17.06
C THR A 26 -6.20 -22.03 16.76
N GLU A 27 -6.71 -22.80 17.73
CA GLU A 27 -7.98 -23.54 17.59
C GLU A 27 -9.18 -22.59 17.40
N THR A 28 -9.16 -21.41 18.01
CA THR A 28 -10.27 -20.45 17.95
C THR A 28 -10.24 -19.57 16.69
N PHE A 29 -9.07 -19.09 16.28
CA PHE A 29 -8.92 -18.10 15.21
C PHE A 29 -8.27 -18.65 13.93
N GLY A 30 -7.74 -19.88 13.97
CA GLY A 30 -6.97 -20.51 12.90
C GLY A 30 -5.49 -20.13 12.92
N ASP A 31 -4.62 -21.06 12.52
CA ASP A 31 -3.16 -20.84 12.42
C ASP A 31 -2.80 -19.68 11.49
N ASP A 32 -3.57 -19.50 10.41
CA ASP A 32 -3.35 -18.43 9.44
C ASP A 32 -3.47 -17.03 10.05
N CYS A 33 -4.18 -16.89 11.17
CA CYS A 33 -4.33 -15.61 11.89
C CYS A 33 -3.00 -15.10 12.47
N PHE A 34 -2.06 -16.00 12.77
CA PHE A 34 -0.79 -15.69 13.44
C PHE A 34 0.41 -15.78 12.50
N LYS A 35 0.20 -16.18 11.25
CA LYS A 35 1.25 -16.22 10.23
C LYS A 35 1.65 -14.81 9.85
N LYS A 36 2.96 -14.58 9.71
CA LYS A 36 3.48 -13.29 9.21
C LYS A 36 2.95 -13.08 7.78
N LYS A 37 2.16 -12.02 7.59
CA LYS A 37 1.69 -11.61 6.26
C LYS A 37 2.87 -11.14 5.41
N THR A 38 2.81 -11.51 4.14
CA THR A 38 3.66 -11.01 3.07
C THR A 38 2.95 -9.86 2.35
N PHE A 39 3.68 -9.12 1.52
CA PHE A 39 3.04 -8.04 0.75
C PHE A 39 2.00 -8.56 -0.25
N GLU A 40 2.08 -9.84 -0.66
CA GLU A 40 1.14 -10.47 -1.59
C GLU A 40 -0.22 -10.82 -0.96
N ASP A 41 -0.28 -10.79 0.37
CA ASP A 41 -1.51 -11.00 1.14
C ASP A 41 -2.38 -9.73 1.20
N ILE A 42 -1.83 -8.57 0.83
CA ILE A 42 -2.53 -7.27 0.80
C ILE A 42 -3.22 -7.12 -0.54
N LYS A 43 -4.46 -7.61 -0.66
CA LYS A 43 -5.21 -7.66 -1.92
C LYS A 43 -6.21 -6.53 -2.06
N THR A 44 -6.67 -6.00 -0.94
CA THR A 44 -7.68 -4.95 -0.85
C THR A 44 -7.19 -3.77 -0.02
N PHE A 45 -7.89 -2.65 -0.12
CA PHE A 45 -7.62 -1.49 0.74
C PHE A 45 -7.87 -1.83 2.22
N GLU A 46 -8.87 -2.65 2.49
CA GLU A 46 -9.24 -3.14 3.81
C GLU A 46 -8.15 -4.06 4.39
N ASP A 47 -7.52 -4.91 3.57
CA ASP A 47 -6.35 -5.71 4.00
C ASP A 47 -5.18 -4.82 4.42
N ALA A 48 -4.95 -3.73 3.67
CA ALA A 48 -3.90 -2.76 4.00
C ALA A 48 -4.22 -1.99 5.29
N CYS A 49 -5.50 -1.69 5.53
CA CYS A 49 -5.96 -1.08 6.77
C CYS A 49 -5.77 -2.01 7.97
N GLU A 50 -6.12 -3.29 7.82
CA GLU A 50 -5.93 -4.32 8.85
C GLU A 50 -4.44 -4.47 9.21
N GLU A 51 -3.56 -4.49 8.21
CA GLU A 51 -2.11 -4.60 8.42
C GLU A 51 -1.53 -3.41 9.19
N LEU A 52 -2.07 -2.21 8.99
CA LEU A 52 -1.61 -0.99 9.65
C LEU A 52 -2.39 -0.63 10.92
N GLU A 53 -3.34 -1.47 11.33
CA GLU A 53 -4.25 -1.21 12.46
C GLU A 53 -4.97 0.15 12.36
N ILE A 54 -5.45 0.51 11.17
CA ILE A 54 -6.23 1.73 10.93
C ILE A 54 -7.67 1.40 10.53
N TYR A 55 -8.59 2.29 10.88
CA TYR A 55 -9.99 2.17 10.48
C TYR A 55 -10.19 2.74 9.07
N PRO A 56 -10.76 1.99 8.10
CA PRO A 56 -10.99 2.46 6.73
C PRO A 56 -11.74 3.79 6.65
N GLU A 57 -12.70 4.02 7.53
CA GLU A 57 -13.53 5.23 7.64
C GLU A 57 -12.74 6.48 8.04
N ASP A 58 -11.58 6.33 8.69
CA ASP A 58 -10.74 7.45 9.10
C ASP A 58 -9.78 7.90 7.98
N VAL A 59 -9.68 7.14 6.89
CA VAL A 59 -8.69 7.39 5.83
C VAL A 59 -9.12 8.53 4.91
N PHE A 60 -10.42 8.71 4.68
CA PHE A 60 -10.99 9.74 3.81
C PHE A 60 -12.34 10.21 4.34
N ASN A 61 -12.76 11.41 3.95
CA ASN A 61 -14.00 12.05 4.42
C ASN A 61 -14.97 12.30 3.26
N ALA A 62 -16.21 12.68 3.58
CA ALA A 62 -17.27 12.87 2.60
C ALA A 62 -17.05 14.03 1.61
N ASN A 63 -16.14 14.96 1.91
CA ASN A 63 -15.82 16.09 1.04
C ASN A 63 -14.66 15.81 0.08
N ASP A 64 -13.97 14.68 0.25
CA ASP A 64 -12.86 14.32 -0.64
C ASP A 64 -13.39 13.96 -2.03
N CYS A 65 -12.75 14.48 -3.08
CA CYS A 65 -13.06 14.05 -4.44
C CYS A 65 -12.49 12.66 -4.75
N SER A 66 -12.93 12.04 -5.85
CA SER A 66 -12.59 10.65 -6.18
C SER A 66 -11.07 10.41 -6.25
N ASP A 67 -10.31 11.35 -6.79
CA ASP A 67 -8.85 11.25 -6.90
C ASP A 67 -8.16 11.44 -5.53
N GLU A 68 -8.71 12.27 -4.64
CA GLU A 68 -8.23 12.40 -3.26
C GLU A 68 -8.45 11.12 -2.46
N VAL A 69 -9.63 10.51 -2.57
CA VAL A 69 -9.94 9.22 -1.95
C VAL A 69 -8.98 8.15 -2.47
N ALA A 70 -8.78 8.07 -3.79
CA ALA A 70 -7.85 7.13 -4.40
C ALA A 70 -6.41 7.35 -3.91
N TYR A 71 -5.94 8.60 -3.85
CA TYR A 71 -4.61 8.92 -3.35
C TYR A 71 -4.45 8.54 -1.87
N LYS A 72 -5.45 8.80 -1.02
CA LYS A 72 -5.43 8.44 0.40
C LYS A 72 -5.39 6.92 0.59
N LYS A 73 -6.17 6.16 -0.17
CA LYS A 73 -6.09 4.69 -0.19
C LYS A 73 -4.71 4.20 -0.62
N LEU A 74 -4.13 4.77 -1.69
CA LEU A 74 -2.81 4.37 -2.18
C LEU A 74 -1.69 4.64 -1.17
N LYS A 75 -1.77 5.71 -0.36
CA LYS A 75 -0.80 5.94 0.74
C LYS A 75 -0.82 4.82 1.77
N VAL A 76 -2.01 4.36 2.16
CA VAL A 76 -2.19 3.24 3.10
C VAL A 76 -1.63 1.95 2.50
N ILE A 77 -2.03 1.64 1.27
CA ILE A 77 -1.58 0.45 0.53
C ILE A 77 -0.06 0.42 0.39
N ALA A 78 0.55 1.53 -0.05
CA ALA A 78 2.00 1.61 -0.22
C ALA A 78 2.73 1.42 1.12
N LYS A 79 2.23 2.02 2.21
CA LYS A 79 2.82 1.85 3.55
C LYS A 79 2.72 0.40 4.04
N ALA A 80 1.57 -0.26 3.82
CA ALA A 80 1.35 -1.65 4.20
C ALA A 80 2.26 -2.61 3.40
N ILE A 81 2.30 -2.48 2.07
CA ILE A 81 3.16 -3.29 1.18
C ILE A 81 4.64 -3.10 1.49
N ASN A 82 5.05 -1.88 1.84
CA ASN A 82 6.42 -1.60 2.24
C ASN A 82 6.79 -2.15 3.62
N GLN A 83 5.82 -2.59 4.43
CA GLN A 83 6.07 -3.14 5.77
C GLN A 83 6.93 -2.19 6.62
N ASN A 84 6.56 -0.90 6.65
CA ASN A 84 7.26 0.20 7.33
C ASN A 84 8.61 0.64 6.73
N TRP A 85 9.00 0.12 5.55
CA TRP A 85 10.11 0.73 4.81
C TRP A 85 9.77 2.17 4.40
N THR A 86 10.73 3.07 4.57
CA THR A 86 10.66 4.45 4.10
C THR A 86 11.91 4.79 3.29
N PRO A 87 11.79 5.55 2.19
CA PRO A 87 12.93 5.93 1.38
C PRO A 87 13.88 6.83 2.18
N ASP A 88 15.17 6.53 2.10
CA ASP A 88 16.25 7.37 2.57
C ASP A 88 16.63 8.33 1.44
N TRP A 89 16.26 9.60 1.59
CA TRP A 89 16.47 10.62 0.58
C TRP A 89 17.90 11.15 0.55
N ASP A 90 18.69 10.91 1.60
CA ASP A 90 20.11 11.29 1.64
C ASP A 90 20.99 10.22 0.98
N ASN A 91 20.47 9.02 0.76
CA ASN A 91 21.16 7.93 0.07
C ASN A 91 20.82 7.87 -1.43
N ALA A 92 21.69 8.47 -2.24
CA ALA A 92 21.60 8.44 -3.71
C ALA A 92 21.76 7.04 -4.33
N ASN A 93 22.35 6.08 -3.61
CA ASN A 93 22.54 4.71 -4.08
C ASN A 93 21.33 3.80 -3.78
N GLN A 94 20.44 4.21 -2.88
CA GLN A 94 19.25 3.45 -2.56
C GLN A 94 18.25 3.51 -3.72
N GLN A 95 17.99 2.35 -4.33
CA GLN A 95 16.96 2.20 -5.34
C GLN A 95 15.57 2.46 -4.74
N LYS A 96 14.74 3.20 -5.46
CA LYS A 96 13.37 3.58 -5.07
C LYS A 96 12.47 3.31 -6.25
N TRP A 97 11.63 2.30 -6.14
CA TRP A 97 10.78 1.85 -7.24
C TRP A 97 9.46 2.59 -7.22
N TRP A 98 8.95 2.99 -8.39
CA TRP A 98 7.68 3.71 -8.50
C TRP A 98 6.85 3.16 -9.67
N PRO A 99 5.52 3.02 -9.51
CA PRO A 99 4.66 2.54 -10.59
C PRO A 99 4.64 3.50 -11.77
N TYR A 100 4.95 2.98 -12.96
CA TYR A 100 4.84 3.71 -14.22
C TYR A 100 3.75 3.10 -15.10
N PHE A 101 2.77 3.92 -15.50
CA PHE A 101 1.65 3.51 -16.35
C PHE A 101 1.72 4.22 -17.70
N LYS A 102 1.68 3.46 -18.79
CA LYS A 102 1.68 3.99 -20.15
C LYS A 102 0.24 4.20 -20.63
N LEU A 103 -0.23 5.46 -20.62
CA LEU A 103 -1.54 5.84 -21.12
C LEU A 103 -1.47 6.29 -22.60
N SER A 104 -2.52 6.06 -23.38
CA SER A 104 -2.64 6.59 -24.75
C SER A 104 -2.95 8.09 -24.72
N SER A 105 -1.90 8.91 -24.75
CA SER A 105 -1.85 10.37 -24.90
C SER A 105 -2.79 11.23 -24.05
N GLY A 106 -2.17 12.05 -23.19
CA GLY A 106 -2.74 13.26 -22.58
C GLY A 106 -1.64 14.24 -22.12
N PHE A 107 -0.42 13.74 -21.93
CA PHE A 107 0.76 14.54 -21.62
C PHE A 107 1.56 14.83 -22.89
N GLY A 108 1.31 15.98 -23.51
CA GLY A 108 2.23 16.59 -24.47
C GLY A 108 2.89 17.78 -23.80
N PHE A 109 4.23 17.87 -23.83
CA PHE A 109 4.89 19.13 -23.52
C PHE A 109 4.44 20.15 -24.57
N SER A 110 3.63 21.14 -24.18
CA SER A 110 3.35 22.30 -25.02
C SER A 110 4.69 23.03 -25.18
N TYR A 111 5.35 22.88 -26.34
CA TYR A 111 6.76 23.21 -26.66
C TYR A 111 7.84 22.15 -26.37
N SER A 112 7.84 21.02 -27.09
CA SER A 112 9.03 20.18 -27.22
C SER A 112 9.90 20.59 -28.43
N CYS A 113 10.69 21.66 -28.28
CA CYS A 113 11.89 21.80 -29.10
C CYS A 113 12.92 20.77 -28.60
N TYR A 114 12.83 19.53 -29.06
CA TYR A 114 13.82 18.51 -28.71
C TYR A 114 15.03 18.65 -29.65
N TYR A 115 16.13 19.18 -29.14
CA TYR A 115 17.44 18.85 -29.68
C TYR A 115 17.79 17.42 -29.23
N TYR A 116 18.61 16.70 -30.00
CA TYR A 116 19.11 15.33 -29.72
C TYR A 116 20.03 15.29 -28.48
N VAL A 117 19.53 15.73 -27.33
CA VAL A 117 20.23 15.73 -26.06
C VAL A 117 19.33 14.96 -25.11
N VAL A 118 19.86 13.86 -24.55
CA VAL A 118 19.18 13.03 -23.57
C VAL A 118 18.68 13.91 -22.42
N THR A 119 17.36 14.02 -22.26
CA THR A 119 16.78 14.76 -21.14
C THR A 119 16.39 13.76 -20.05
N PHE A 120 17.12 13.75 -18.92
CA PHE A 120 16.66 13.07 -17.71
C PHE A 120 15.58 13.93 -17.07
N THR A 121 14.37 13.40 -16.91
CA THR A 121 13.32 14.05 -16.12
C THR A 121 13.16 13.31 -14.79
N SER A 122 13.25 14.04 -13.69
CA SER A 122 13.00 13.53 -12.35
C SER A 122 11.48 13.46 -12.14
N VAL A 123 10.96 12.26 -12.02
CA VAL A 123 9.56 12.00 -11.68
C VAL A 123 9.32 12.11 -10.16
N GLY A 124 8.07 12.30 -9.76
CA GLY A 124 7.71 12.61 -8.37
C GLY A 124 8.10 11.52 -7.36
N SER A 125 8.51 11.96 -6.17
CA SER A 125 9.03 11.17 -5.03
C SER A 125 7.96 10.47 -4.17
N ARG A 126 6.76 10.21 -4.71
CA ARG A 126 5.59 9.77 -3.93
C ARG A 126 5.33 8.28 -4.13
N LEU A 127 4.89 7.58 -3.07
CA LEU A 127 4.49 6.17 -3.11
C LEU A 127 5.59 5.23 -3.64
N CYS A 128 6.85 5.47 -3.24
CA CYS A 128 7.96 4.60 -3.61
C CYS A 128 7.92 3.26 -2.87
N PHE A 129 8.48 2.23 -3.49
CA PHE A 129 8.58 0.89 -2.96
C PHE A 129 10.04 0.46 -2.79
N GLU A 130 10.28 -0.36 -1.77
CA GLU A 130 11.59 -0.91 -1.45
C GLU A 130 12.16 -1.77 -2.59
N SER A 131 11.31 -2.48 -3.33
CA SER A 131 11.73 -3.41 -4.38
C SER A 131 10.83 -3.33 -5.62
N GLU A 132 11.38 -3.75 -6.77
CA GLU A 132 10.65 -3.85 -8.03
C GLU A 132 9.45 -4.79 -7.92
N ALA A 133 9.59 -5.89 -7.18
CA ALA A 133 8.51 -6.86 -6.96
C ALA A 133 7.32 -6.22 -6.23
N LYS A 134 7.58 -5.50 -5.13
CA LYS A 134 6.55 -4.76 -4.38
C LYS A 134 5.87 -3.70 -5.26
N CYS A 135 6.67 -2.94 -6.02
CA CYS A 135 6.17 -1.95 -6.96
C CYS A 135 5.25 -2.55 -8.03
N THR A 136 5.70 -3.63 -8.67
CA THR A 136 4.96 -4.32 -9.72
C THR A 136 3.67 -4.94 -9.19
N TYR A 137 3.74 -5.56 -8.02
CA TYR A 137 2.56 -6.11 -7.35
C TYR A 137 1.55 -5.02 -7.04
N ALA A 138 1.97 -3.93 -6.39
CA ALA A 138 1.08 -2.83 -6.04
C ALA A 138 0.39 -2.23 -7.28
N ALA A 139 1.16 -2.00 -8.35
CA ALA A 139 0.66 -1.43 -9.60
C ALA A 139 -0.38 -2.31 -10.29
N LYS A 140 -0.22 -3.64 -10.23
CA LYS A 140 -1.14 -4.60 -10.85
C LYS A 140 -2.35 -4.89 -9.98
N GLN A 141 -2.14 -5.11 -8.69
CA GLN A 141 -3.20 -5.50 -7.75
C GLN A 141 -4.21 -4.37 -7.53
N PHE A 142 -3.75 -3.12 -7.51
CA PHE A 142 -4.57 -1.94 -7.21
C PHE A 142 -4.73 -1.01 -8.43
N LEU A 143 -4.71 -1.59 -9.64
CA LEU A 143 -4.73 -0.85 -10.89
C LEU A 143 -5.94 0.08 -11.00
N ASP A 144 -7.10 -0.34 -10.50
CA ASP A 144 -8.35 0.42 -10.49
C ASP A 144 -8.26 1.68 -9.60
N ILE A 145 -7.56 1.58 -8.47
CA ILE A 145 -7.32 2.73 -7.58
C ILE A 145 -6.28 3.67 -8.22
N TYR A 146 -5.23 3.12 -8.84
CA TYR A 146 -4.25 3.92 -9.59
C TYR A 146 -4.90 4.65 -10.77
N GLU A 147 -5.82 4.01 -11.49
CA GLU A 147 -6.56 4.64 -12.59
C GLU A 147 -7.41 5.81 -12.09
N GLN A 148 -8.14 5.64 -10.98
CA GLN A 148 -8.92 6.71 -10.35
C GLN A 148 -8.05 7.88 -9.88
N PHE A 149 -6.83 7.59 -9.42
CA PHE A 149 -5.89 8.63 -8.99
C PHE A 149 -5.26 9.39 -10.17
N ILE A 150 -4.94 8.69 -11.26
CA ILE A 150 -4.13 9.25 -12.36
C ILE A 150 -5.01 9.84 -13.47
N THR A 151 -6.27 9.41 -13.59
CA THR A 151 -7.16 9.81 -14.69
C THR A 151 -8.41 10.53 -14.18
N ILE A 152 -8.89 11.48 -14.97
CA ILE A 152 -10.22 12.07 -14.79
C ILE A 152 -11.18 11.26 -15.66
N LYS A 153 -12.16 10.61 -15.04
CA LYS A 153 -13.23 9.92 -15.78
C LYS A 153 -14.12 10.96 -16.47
N LYS A 154 -14.40 10.75 -17.75
CA LYS A 154 -15.30 11.60 -18.56
C LYS A 154 -16.76 11.40 -18.18
#